data_AF-A0A2V9Z9W9-F1
#
_entry.id   AF-A0A2V9Z9W9-F1
#
_cell.length_a   1.000
_cell.length_b   1.000
_cell.length_c   1.000
_cell.angle_alpha   90.00
_cell.angle_beta   90.00
_cell.angle_gamma   90.00
#
_symmetry.space_group_name_H-M   'P 1'
#
loop_
_entity.id
_entity.type
_entity.pdbx_description
1 polymer ?
#
loop_
_entity_poly.entity_id
_entity_poly.type
_entity_poly.pdbx_seq_one_letter_code
_entity_poly.pdbx_strand_id
1 'polypeptide(L)'
;SRAGIIPISHTQDGAGPMARTVKEAAILLGALTGVDGEDPATTASADRALADYTNFLDPAGLKGARIGVARKYFGFSDAVDALMNSLLDEMRRAGAILVDPADIETFGKFDDTEFLVFLYELKADLNSYLSRLGSSAQVHSLKDVIEFNE
;
A
#
# COMPACT_ATOMS: atom_id res chain seq x y z
N SER A 1 9.86 -2.28 -6.66
CA SER A 1 10.80 -3.13 -5.90
C SER A 1 10.83 -2.72 -4.45
N ARG A 2 11.03 -3.67 -3.54
CA ARG A 2 11.38 -3.44 -2.13
C ARG A 2 12.89 -3.58 -1.86
N ALA A 3 13.70 -3.87 -2.87
CA ALA A 3 15.14 -3.98 -2.70
C ALA A 3 15.72 -2.70 -2.08
N GLY A 4 16.48 -2.86 -0.99
CA GLY A 4 17.08 -1.74 -0.25
C GLY A 4 16.18 -1.02 0.76
N ILE A 5 14.94 -1.49 0.98
CA ILE A 5 14.05 -0.99 2.03
C ILE A 5 14.18 -1.90 3.27
N ILE A 6 14.23 -1.31 4.47
CA ILE A 6 14.17 -2.07 5.73
C ILE A 6 12.79 -2.76 5.80
N PRO A 7 12.72 -4.09 5.83
CA PRO A 7 11.46 -4.81 5.66
C PRO A 7 10.70 -5.00 6.99
N ILE A 8 9.41 -5.28 6.87
CA ILE A 8 8.57 -5.89 7.91
C ILE A 8 8.01 -7.22 7.40
N SER A 9 7.46 -7.25 6.19
CA SER A 9 6.79 -8.42 5.63
C SER A 9 6.90 -8.41 4.11
N HIS A 10 7.74 -9.28 3.52
CA HIS A 10 7.82 -9.40 2.07
C HIS A 10 6.50 -9.80 1.41
N THR A 11 5.52 -10.34 2.14
CA THR A 11 4.18 -10.63 1.62
C THR A 11 3.33 -9.37 1.44
N GLN A 12 3.54 -8.33 2.23
CA GLN A 12 2.69 -7.13 2.24
C GLN A 12 3.39 -5.82 1.90
N ASP A 13 4.71 -5.73 2.11
CA ASP A 13 5.47 -4.50 1.94
C ASP A 13 5.45 -4.01 0.49
N GLY A 14 5.28 -2.70 0.34
CA GLY A 14 5.36 -1.99 -0.91
C GLY A 14 5.66 -0.51 -0.70
N ALA A 15 6.55 0.04 -1.51
CA ALA A 15 6.77 1.49 -1.57
C ALA A 15 5.70 2.16 -2.45
N GLY A 16 5.20 3.31 -2.02
CA GLY A 16 4.21 4.09 -2.76
C GLY A 16 4.53 5.59 -2.73
N PRO A 17 4.12 6.36 -3.75
CA PRO A 17 4.32 7.79 -3.78
C PRO A 17 3.39 8.51 -2.79
N MET A 18 3.93 9.52 -2.11
CA MET A 18 3.14 10.49 -1.32
C MET A 18 3.39 11.89 -1.88
N ALA A 19 2.32 12.61 -2.22
CA ALA A 19 2.41 13.95 -2.81
C ALA A 19 1.17 14.80 -2.46
N ARG A 20 1.18 16.10 -2.82
CA ARG A 20 0.05 17.01 -2.55
C ARG A 20 -1.08 16.86 -3.56
N THR A 21 -0.79 16.34 -4.75
CA THR A 21 -1.77 16.14 -5.82
C THR A 21 -1.66 14.75 -6.42
N VAL A 22 -2.79 14.24 -6.95
CA VAL A 22 -2.83 12.96 -7.68
C VAL A 22 -1.89 12.99 -8.90
N LYS A 23 -1.75 14.16 -9.56
CA LYS A 23 -0.81 14.33 -10.68
C LYS A 23 0.65 14.10 -10.26
N GLU A 24 1.09 14.73 -9.17
CA GLU A 24 2.44 14.53 -8.64
C GLU A 24 2.68 13.06 -8.23
N ALA A 25 1.68 12.43 -7.59
CA ALA A 25 1.76 11.02 -7.23
C ALA A 25 1.86 10.10 -8.46
N ALA A 26 1.11 10.37 -9.53
CA ALA A 26 1.16 9.62 -10.79
C ALA A 26 2.51 9.78 -11.51
N ILE A 27 3.09 10.99 -11.49
CA ILE A 27 4.44 11.25 -12.03
C ILE A 27 5.46 10.40 -11.26
N LEU A 28 5.43 10.45 -9.93
CA LEU A 28 6.38 9.71 -9.10
C LEU A 28 6.19 8.19 -9.23
N LEU A 29 4.95 7.71 -9.36
CA LEU A 29 4.68 6.29 -9.60
C LEU A 29 5.35 5.78 -10.89
N GLY A 30 5.33 6.58 -11.96
CA GLY A 30 5.99 6.24 -13.22
C GLY A 30 7.50 6.06 -13.08
N ALA A 31 8.14 6.81 -12.18
CA ALA A 31 9.56 6.68 -11.88
C ALA A 31 9.89 5.51 -10.94
N LEU A 32 8.94 5.05 -10.12
CA LEU A 32 9.15 3.98 -9.13
C LEU A 32 8.81 2.58 -9.64
N THR A 33 7.90 2.47 -10.61
CA THR A 33 7.42 1.18 -11.11
C THR A 33 8.48 0.47 -11.97
N GLY A 34 8.51 -0.86 -11.92
CA GLY A 34 9.44 -1.65 -12.73
C GLY A 34 9.66 -3.05 -12.18
N VAL A 35 10.24 -3.90 -13.03
CA VAL A 35 10.74 -5.23 -12.67
C VAL A 35 12.17 -5.09 -12.15
N ASP A 36 12.46 -5.76 -11.04
CA ASP A 36 13.76 -5.80 -10.39
C ASP A 36 14.13 -7.25 -10.09
N GLY A 37 15.32 -7.67 -10.55
CA GLY A 37 15.83 -9.02 -10.33
C GLY A 37 16.18 -9.33 -8.87
N GLU A 38 16.36 -8.31 -8.03
CA GLU A 38 16.57 -8.47 -6.59
C GLU A 38 15.27 -8.60 -5.80
N ASP A 39 14.11 -8.39 -6.44
CA ASP A 39 12.80 -8.48 -5.80
C ASP A 39 11.80 -9.27 -6.65
N PRO A 40 11.68 -10.59 -6.44
CA PRO A 40 10.84 -11.48 -7.24
C PRO A 40 9.36 -11.06 -7.30
N ALA A 41 8.85 -10.34 -6.29
CA ALA A 41 7.47 -9.83 -6.28
C ALA A 41 7.18 -8.90 -7.45
N THR A 42 8.19 -8.22 -7.99
CA THR A 42 8.05 -7.30 -9.12
C THR A 42 7.86 -8.01 -10.46
N THR A 43 8.10 -9.32 -10.56
CA THR A 43 7.91 -10.10 -11.81
C THR A 43 6.48 -9.97 -12.33
N ALA A 44 5.49 -9.85 -11.44
CA ALA A 44 4.10 -9.66 -11.80
C ALA A 44 3.81 -8.31 -12.49
N SER A 45 4.74 -7.36 -12.40
CA SER A 45 4.67 -6.06 -13.09
C SER A 45 5.22 -6.11 -14.52
N ALA A 46 5.82 -7.24 -14.94
CA ALA A 46 6.26 -7.43 -16.32
C ALA A 46 5.10 -7.15 -17.28
N ASP A 47 5.38 -6.32 -18.29
CA ASP A 47 4.42 -5.85 -19.32
C ASP A 47 3.20 -5.06 -18.80
N ARG A 48 3.16 -4.73 -17.50
CA ARG A 48 2.07 -3.97 -16.86
C ARG A 48 2.53 -2.62 -16.32
N ALA A 49 3.82 -2.49 -16.00
CA ALA A 49 4.41 -1.24 -15.54
C ALA A 49 4.43 -0.19 -16.66
N LEU A 50 4.12 1.06 -16.32
CA LEU A 50 4.13 2.20 -17.25
C LEU A 50 5.06 3.29 -16.73
N ALA A 51 5.88 3.86 -17.60
CA ALA A 51 6.73 4.99 -17.24
C ALA A 51 5.92 6.29 -17.03
N ASP A 52 4.70 6.35 -17.56
CA ASP A 52 3.85 7.53 -17.48
C ASP A 52 2.39 7.18 -17.17
N TYR A 53 2.03 7.26 -15.88
CA TYR A 53 0.66 7.10 -15.40
C TYR A 53 -0.17 8.38 -15.51
N THR A 54 0.41 9.52 -15.91
CA THR A 54 -0.35 10.77 -16.05
C THR A 54 -1.36 10.71 -17.18
N ASN A 55 -1.19 9.77 -18.12
CA ASN A 55 -2.14 9.46 -19.18
C ASN A 55 -3.52 8.99 -18.68
N PHE A 56 -3.62 8.55 -17.41
CA PHE A 56 -4.89 8.16 -16.78
C PHE A 56 -5.57 9.31 -16.04
N LEU A 57 -4.99 10.52 -16.03
CA LEU A 57 -5.60 11.68 -15.38
C LEU A 57 -6.73 12.24 -16.26
N ASP A 58 -7.92 11.72 -16.05
CA ASP A 58 -9.14 12.18 -16.72
C ASP A 58 -10.03 12.97 -15.74
N PRO A 59 -10.27 14.28 -15.98
CA PRO A 59 -11.23 15.07 -15.20
C PRO A 59 -12.64 14.51 -15.20
N ALA A 60 -13.03 13.73 -16.21
CA ALA A 60 -14.32 13.07 -16.33
C ALA A 60 -14.30 11.60 -15.87
N GLY A 61 -13.21 11.12 -15.27
CA GLY A 61 -12.98 9.70 -14.97
C GLY A 61 -14.00 9.05 -14.03
N LEU A 62 -14.79 9.83 -13.29
CA LEU A 62 -15.89 9.32 -12.48
C LEU A 62 -17.17 9.05 -13.26
N LYS A 63 -17.34 9.60 -14.46
CA LYS A 63 -18.58 9.48 -15.24
C LYS A 63 -18.81 8.02 -15.64
N GLY A 64 -19.84 7.40 -15.05
CA GLY A 64 -20.19 6.00 -15.28
C GLY A 64 -19.35 5.00 -14.47
N ALA A 65 -18.37 5.45 -13.67
CA ALA A 65 -17.60 4.58 -12.78
C ALA A 65 -18.54 3.98 -11.72
N ARG A 66 -18.40 2.67 -11.45
CA ARG A 66 -19.17 1.97 -10.42
C ARG A 66 -18.29 1.75 -9.19
N ILE A 67 -18.64 2.38 -8.06
CA ILE A 67 -17.79 2.42 -6.87
C ILE A 67 -18.57 1.87 -5.68
N GLY A 68 -18.02 0.87 -5.00
CA GLY A 68 -18.61 0.28 -3.81
C GLY A 68 -18.26 1.05 -2.54
N VAL A 69 -19.23 1.26 -1.65
CA VAL A 69 -19.03 1.88 -0.34
C VAL A 69 -18.94 0.79 0.73
N ALA A 70 -17.75 0.55 1.24
CA ALA A 70 -17.51 -0.42 2.30
C ALA A 70 -17.96 0.15 3.66
N ARG A 71 -19.26 0.08 3.95
CA ARG A 71 -19.88 0.74 5.11
C ARG A 71 -19.38 0.22 6.46
N LYS A 72 -18.81 -0.98 6.52
CA LYS A 72 -18.17 -1.52 7.73
C LYS A 72 -16.97 -0.71 8.25
N TYR A 73 -16.37 0.19 7.45
CA TYR A 73 -15.31 1.09 7.89
C TYR A 73 -15.81 2.41 8.50
N PHE A 74 -17.12 2.65 8.53
CA PHE A 74 -17.74 3.82 9.15
C PHE A 74 -18.04 3.56 10.64
N GLY A 75 -18.37 4.61 11.39
CA GLY A 75 -18.83 4.52 12.78
C GLY A 75 -17.76 4.78 13.85
N PHE A 76 -16.52 5.07 13.45
CA PHE A 76 -15.47 5.48 14.38
C PHE A 76 -15.60 6.95 14.83
N SER A 77 -16.12 7.81 13.95
CA SER A 77 -16.30 9.24 14.24
C SER A 77 -17.42 9.84 13.41
N ASP A 78 -18.45 10.37 14.08
CA ASP A 78 -19.59 11.02 13.42
C ASP A 78 -19.17 12.17 12.50
N ALA A 79 -18.14 12.92 12.88
CA ALA A 79 -17.61 14.02 12.07
C ALA A 79 -16.95 13.51 10.78
N VAL A 80 -16.21 12.40 10.85
CA VAL A 80 -15.60 11.77 9.68
C VAL A 80 -16.68 11.14 8.80
N ASP A 81 -17.65 10.47 9.39
CA ASP A 81 -18.74 9.83 8.65
C ASP A 81 -19.59 10.87 7.90
N ALA A 82 -19.90 12.01 8.53
CA ALA A 82 -20.59 13.13 7.88
C ALA A 82 -19.79 13.69 6.70
N LEU A 83 -18.48 13.90 6.88
CA LEU A 83 -17.59 14.34 5.80
C LEU A 83 -17.56 13.31 4.65
N MET A 84 -17.38 12.03 4.96
CA MET A 84 -17.35 10.95 3.96
C MET A 84 -18.67 10.89 3.17
N ASN A 85 -19.82 11.01 3.83
CA ASN A 85 -21.11 11.06 3.14
C ASN A 85 -21.21 12.24 2.18
N SER A 86 -20.74 13.43 2.58
CA SER A 86 -20.72 14.60 1.69
C SER A 86 -19.82 14.39 0.46
N LEU A 87 -18.69 13.70 0.62
CA LEU A 87 -17.77 13.38 -0.48
C LEU A 87 -18.36 12.33 -1.43
N LEU A 88 -19.09 11.34 -0.91
CA LEU A 88 -19.83 10.37 -1.73
C LEU A 88 -20.88 11.07 -2.60
N ASP A 89 -21.55 12.09 -2.07
CA ASP A 89 -22.50 12.90 -2.86
C ASP A 89 -21.79 13.71 -3.97
N GLU A 90 -20.60 14.24 -3.72
CA GLU A 90 -19.79 14.86 -4.78
C GLU A 90 -19.42 13.85 -5.88
N MET A 91 -19.06 12.62 -5.52
CA MET A 91 -18.78 11.57 -6.50
C MET A 91 -20.01 11.23 -7.36
N ARG A 92 -21.21 11.18 -6.76
CA ARG A 92 -22.47 11.02 -7.52
C ARG A 92 -22.70 12.19 -8.47
N ARG A 93 -22.50 13.44 -8.00
CA ARG A 93 -22.61 14.64 -8.85
C ARG A 93 -21.65 14.63 -10.02
N ALA A 94 -20.45 14.10 -9.82
CA ALA A 94 -19.45 13.89 -10.88
C ALA A 94 -19.79 12.73 -11.85
N GLY A 95 -20.88 12.01 -11.61
CA GLY A 95 -21.39 10.97 -12.50
C GLY A 95 -21.05 9.53 -12.10
N ALA A 96 -20.49 9.31 -10.91
CA ALA A 96 -20.25 7.97 -10.38
C ALA A 96 -21.55 7.28 -9.95
N ILE A 97 -21.61 5.97 -10.15
CA ILE A 97 -22.68 5.10 -9.66
C ILE A 97 -22.18 4.43 -8.39
N LEU A 98 -22.70 4.84 -7.24
CA LEU A 98 -22.34 4.23 -5.96
C LEU A 98 -23.18 3.00 -5.65
N VAL A 99 -22.52 1.90 -5.29
CA VAL A 99 -23.12 0.68 -4.72
C VAL A 99 -22.90 0.74 -3.21
N ASP A 100 -23.99 0.90 -2.46
CA ASP A 100 -23.92 1.27 -1.06
C ASP A 100 -25.09 0.62 -0.27
N PRO A 101 -24.81 -0.35 0.62
CA PRO A 101 -23.48 -0.86 0.99
C PRO A 101 -22.88 -1.81 -0.06
N ALA A 102 -21.56 -1.87 -0.12
CA ALA A 102 -20.78 -2.89 -0.81
C ALA A 102 -19.87 -3.60 0.21
N ASP A 103 -20.50 -4.32 1.14
CA ASP A 103 -19.80 -4.92 2.27
C ASP A 103 -18.88 -6.06 1.86
N ILE A 104 -17.68 -6.07 2.44
CA ILE A 104 -16.70 -7.14 2.29
C ILE A 104 -17.03 -8.24 3.32
N GLU A 105 -17.37 -9.43 2.84
CA GLU A 105 -17.79 -10.56 3.69
C GLU A 105 -16.68 -11.05 4.64
N THR A 106 -15.42 -10.85 4.25
CA THR A 106 -14.24 -11.27 5.01
C THR A 106 -13.63 -10.17 5.88
N PHE A 107 -14.32 -9.02 6.01
CA PHE A 107 -13.88 -7.93 6.87
C PHE A 107 -13.61 -8.43 8.31
N GLY A 108 -12.43 -8.11 8.84
CA GLY A 108 -11.99 -8.50 10.19
C GLY A 108 -11.67 -10.00 10.37
N LYS A 109 -11.59 -10.79 9.29
CA LYS A 109 -11.31 -12.24 9.40
C LYS A 109 -9.82 -12.59 9.31
N PHE A 110 -8.96 -11.63 9.01
CA PHE A 110 -7.54 -11.89 8.74
C PHE A 110 -6.59 -11.30 9.78
N ASP A 111 -7.07 -10.50 10.73
CA ASP A 111 -6.26 -9.75 11.70
C ASP A 111 -5.25 -10.66 12.45
N ASP A 112 -5.71 -11.78 13.01
CA ASP A 112 -4.84 -12.73 13.73
C ASP A 112 -3.82 -13.40 12.81
N THR A 113 -4.25 -13.77 11.58
CA THR A 113 -3.36 -14.42 10.61
C THR A 113 -2.35 -13.46 10.01
N GLU A 114 -2.72 -12.19 9.83
CA GLU A 114 -1.84 -11.11 9.40
C GLU A 114 -0.78 -10.85 10.46
N PHE A 115 -1.18 -10.74 11.73
CA PHE A 115 -0.22 -10.55 12.81
C PHE A 115 0.75 -11.73 12.93
N LEU A 116 0.26 -12.96 12.74
CA LEU A 116 1.11 -14.15 12.69
C LEU A 116 2.14 -14.07 11.54
N VAL A 117 1.73 -13.63 10.34
CA VAL A 117 2.64 -13.43 9.20
C VAL A 117 3.73 -12.42 9.56
N PHE A 118 3.38 -11.27 10.16
CA PHE A 118 4.36 -10.27 10.57
C PHE A 118 5.39 -10.81 11.57
N LEU A 119 4.97 -11.59 12.56
CA LEU A 119 5.88 -12.14 13.57
C LEU A 119 6.94 -13.09 12.97
N TYR A 120 6.58 -13.82 11.91
CA TYR A 120 7.50 -14.75 11.25
C TYR A 120 8.35 -14.05 10.19
N GLU A 121 7.74 -13.22 9.35
CA GLU A 121 8.44 -12.55 8.25
C GLU A 121 9.41 -11.47 8.75
N LEU A 122 9.05 -10.69 9.78
CA LEU A 122 9.91 -9.61 10.29
C LEU A 122 11.31 -10.12 10.64
N LYS A 123 11.40 -11.22 11.40
CA LYS A 123 12.70 -11.76 11.81
C LYS A 123 13.50 -12.26 10.61
N ALA A 124 12.85 -12.98 9.69
CA ALA A 124 13.52 -13.55 8.53
C ALA A 124 14.03 -12.45 7.59
N ASP A 125 13.17 -11.50 7.28
CA ASP A 125 13.43 -10.46 6.30
C ASP A 125 14.42 -9.42 6.85
N LEU A 126 14.27 -9.01 8.12
CA LEU A 126 15.20 -8.08 8.75
C LEU A 126 16.62 -8.67 8.86
N ASN A 127 16.75 -9.94 9.23
CA ASN A 127 18.05 -10.61 9.26
C ASN A 127 18.69 -10.69 7.87
N SER A 128 17.90 -11.05 6.85
CA SER A 128 18.35 -11.07 5.45
C SER A 128 18.86 -9.70 5.01
N TYR A 129 18.09 -8.64 5.28
CA TYR A 129 18.47 -7.25 4.99
C TYR A 129 19.76 -6.83 5.71
N LEU A 130 19.83 -6.99 7.03
CA LEU A 130 20.97 -6.56 7.85
C LEU A 130 22.26 -7.29 7.48
N SER A 131 22.17 -8.58 7.10
CA SER A 131 23.33 -9.36 6.67
C SER A 131 24.02 -8.81 5.41
N ARG A 132 23.30 -8.00 4.61
CA ARG A 132 23.81 -7.41 3.36
C ARG A 132 24.45 -6.03 3.53
N LEU A 133 24.34 -5.39 4.70
CA LEU A 133 24.80 -4.01 4.94
C LEU A 133 26.33 -3.85 5.05
N GLY A 134 27.09 -4.94 4.89
CA GLY A 134 28.55 -4.95 4.97
C GLY A 134 29.07 -4.86 6.41
N SER A 135 30.37 -5.06 6.59
CA SER A 135 31.00 -5.20 7.91
C SER A 135 31.02 -3.92 8.77
N SER A 136 30.67 -2.77 8.20
CA SER A 136 30.59 -1.50 8.93
C SER A 136 29.25 -1.27 9.62
N ALA A 137 28.23 -2.12 9.38
CA ALA A 137 26.96 -2.03 10.07
C ALA A 137 27.12 -2.38 11.56
N GLN A 138 26.37 -1.68 12.43
CA GLN A 138 26.45 -1.88 13.88
C GLN A 138 25.72 -3.14 14.36
N VAL A 139 24.74 -3.60 13.57
CA VAL A 139 23.89 -4.76 13.84
C VAL A 139 23.75 -5.58 12.56
N HIS A 140 23.73 -6.90 12.71
CA HIS A 140 23.61 -7.86 11.61
C HIS A 140 22.40 -8.80 11.76
N SER A 141 21.65 -8.68 12.85
CA SER A 141 20.45 -9.46 13.12
C SER A 141 19.47 -8.73 14.03
N LEU A 142 18.21 -9.18 14.05
CA LEU A 142 17.20 -8.75 15.02
C LEU A 142 17.66 -8.99 16.47
N LYS A 143 18.45 -10.05 16.71
CA LYS A 143 19.01 -10.30 18.04
C LYS A 143 19.95 -9.15 18.45
N ASP A 144 20.83 -8.74 17.55
CA ASP A 144 21.76 -7.63 17.81
C ASP A 144 21.00 -6.32 18.05
N VAL A 145 19.89 -6.09 17.33
CA VAL A 145 19.00 -4.93 17.55
C VAL A 145 18.38 -4.98 18.95
N ILE A 146 17.95 -6.15 19.43
CA ILE A 146 17.41 -6.30 20.79
C ILE A 146 18.52 -6.02 21.81
N GLU A 147 19.70 -6.63 21.66
CA GLU A 147 20.84 -6.44 22.58
C GLU A 147 21.36 -5.00 22.60
N PHE A 148 21.26 -4.27 21.49
CA PHE A 148 21.62 -2.84 21.43
C PHE A 148 20.68 -1.95 22.26
N ASN A 149 19.40 -2.35 22.40
CA ASN A 149 18.39 -1.57 23.10
C ASN A 149 18.32 -1.85 24.62
N GLU A 150 19.04 -2.87 25.09
CA GLU A 150 19.19 -3.20 26.52
C GLU A 150 20.35 -2.41 27.16
#